data_AF-A0A442M3F7-F1
#
_entry.id   AF-A0A442M3F7-F1
#
_cell.length_a   1.000
_cell.length_b   1.000
_cell.length_c   1.000
_cell.angle_alpha   90.00
_cell.angle_beta   90.00
_cell.angle_gamma   90.00
#
_symmetry.space_group_name_H-M   'P 1'
#
loop_
_entity.id
_entity.type
_entity.pdbx_description
1 polymer ?
#
loop_
_entity_poly.entity_id
_entity_poly.type
_entity_poly.pdbx_seq_one_letter_code
_entity_poly.pdbx_strand_id
1 'polypeptide(L)'
;MADPRQRLKPNARGRGRVAHTRFIRHTQRESERAGERERRRYSRSRHLEVKGVRLAYDDIGVGPTILFIHGFMLDRTMWRSQVAALEGWRRIAPDLRGHGLSEATRFPTAGVRRH
;
A
#
# COMPACT_ATOMS: atom_id res chain seq x y z
N MET A 1 -15.81 -62.29 47.62
CA MET A 1 -16.94 -62.66 46.75
C MET A 1 -17.05 -61.59 45.64
N ALA A 2 -16.98 -62.05 44.38
CA ALA A 2 -17.30 -61.49 43.03
C ALA A 2 -17.64 -59.99 42.83
N ASP A 3 -17.44 -59.29 41.69
CA ASP A 3 -16.70 -59.38 40.39
C ASP A 3 -16.94 -58.01 39.65
N PRO A 4 -16.12 -57.52 38.67
CA PRO A 4 -16.04 -56.12 38.24
C PRO A 4 -16.63 -55.79 36.84
N ARG A 5 -16.52 -54.50 36.47
CA ARG A 5 -16.68 -53.86 35.14
C ARG A 5 -18.12 -53.67 34.62
N GLN A 6 -18.59 -52.42 34.60
CA GLN A 6 -19.04 -51.73 33.38
C GLN A 6 -18.80 -50.21 33.46
N ARG A 7 -18.35 -49.69 32.32
CA ARG A 7 -17.96 -48.32 31.98
C ARG A 7 -19.17 -47.60 31.38
N LEU A 8 -19.39 -46.32 31.67
CA LEU A 8 -19.87 -45.26 30.75
C LEU A 8 -19.92 -43.89 31.46
N LYS A 9 -19.75 -42.83 30.68
CA LYS A 9 -19.10 -41.54 31.02
C LYS A 9 -20.05 -40.47 31.62
N PRO A 10 -19.51 -39.45 32.33
CA PRO A 10 -20.27 -38.25 32.66
C PRO A 10 -20.59 -37.43 31.40
N ASN A 11 -21.87 -37.08 31.21
CA ASN A 11 -22.30 -36.09 30.23
C ASN A 11 -22.31 -34.70 30.88
N ALA A 12 -21.22 -33.96 30.70
CA ALA A 12 -21.18 -32.53 30.99
C ALA A 12 -21.06 -31.77 29.67
N ARG A 13 -22.06 -30.92 29.42
CA ARG A 13 -22.09 -29.94 28.34
C ARG A 13 -20.89 -28.98 28.51
N GLY A 14 -20.17 -28.73 27.43
CA GLY A 14 -19.11 -27.72 27.41
C GLY A 14 -18.62 -27.46 25.99
N ARG A 15 -19.28 -26.53 25.29
CA ARG A 15 -18.89 -26.04 23.97
C ARG A 15 -17.53 -25.33 24.05
N GLY A 16 -16.44 -26.06 23.83
CA GLY A 16 -15.10 -25.49 23.63
C GLY A 16 -14.88 -25.10 22.17
N ARG A 17 -15.45 -23.99 21.72
CA ARG A 17 -15.15 -23.42 20.38
C ARG A 17 -15.28 -21.90 20.42
N VAL A 18 -14.23 -21.18 20.83
CA VAL A 18 -13.95 -19.78 20.41
C VAL A 18 -12.63 -19.29 21.02
N ALA A 19 -11.50 -19.66 20.43
CA ALA A 19 -10.23 -18.93 20.63
C ALA A 19 -9.59 -18.50 19.28
N HIS A 20 -9.92 -19.18 18.19
CA HIS A 20 -9.33 -18.92 16.88
C HIS A 20 -9.90 -17.68 16.17
N THR A 21 -11.19 -17.36 16.36
CA THR A 21 -11.87 -16.26 15.65
C THR A 21 -11.50 -14.87 16.20
N ARG A 22 -11.04 -14.77 17.45
CA ARG A 22 -10.68 -13.47 18.08
C ARG A 22 -9.34 -12.93 17.57
N PHE A 23 -8.41 -13.82 17.24
CA PHE A 23 -7.09 -13.48 16.69
C PHE A 23 -7.19 -12.94 15.25
N ILE A 24 -7.98 -13.61 14.39
CA ILE A 24 -8.17 -13.23 12.98
C ILE A 24 -8.83 -11.85 12.86
N ARG A 25 -9.80 -11.53 13.73
CA ARG A 25 -10.49 -10.24 13.66
C ARG A 25 -9.61 -9.07 14.11
N HIS A 26 -8.62 -9.32 14.96
CA HIS A 26 -7.69 -8.28 15.41
C HIS A 26 -6.68 -7.91 14.32
N THR A 27 -6.08 -8.92 13.69
CA THR A 27 -5.13 -8.74 12.58
C THR A 27 -5.79 -8.09 11.36
N GLN A 28 -7.05 -8.44 11.08
CA GLN A 28 -7.83 -7.87 9.97
C GLN A 28 -8.13 -6.37 10.19
N ARG A 29 -8.43 -5.97 11.42
CA ARG A 29 -8.67 -4.55 11.74
C ARG A 29 -7.39 -3.71 11.68
N GLU A 30 -6.26 -4.30 12.01
CA GLU A 30 -4.95 -3.65 11.93
C GLU A 30 -4.49 -3.50 10.47
N SER A 31 -4.70 -4.52 9.63
CA SER A 31 -4.38 -4.45 8.20
C SER A 31 -5.27 -3.45 7.45
N GLU A 32 -6.56 -3.38 7.77
CA GLU A 32 -7.50 -2.38 7.24
C GLU A 32 -7.06 -0.95 7.59
N ARG A 33 -6.68 -0.72 8.85
CA ARG A 33 -6.20 0.59 9.32
C ARG A 33 -4.85 0.98 8.71
N ALA A 34 -3.94 0.03 8.53
CA ALA A 34 -2.66 0.26 7.86
C ALA A 34 -2.89 0.63 6.39
N GLY A 35 -3.76 -0.08 5.69
CA GLY A 35 -4.13 0.20 4.31
C GLY A 35 -4.81 1.56 4.13
N GLU A 36 -5.67 1.98 5.06
CA GLU A 36 -6.34 3.28 4.99
C GLU A 36 -5.38 4.45 5.27
N ARG A 37 -4.43 4.28 6.21
CA ARG A 37 -3.36 5.25 6.46
C ARG A 37 -2.41 5.37 5.26
N GLU A 38 -2.09 4.25 4.63
CA GLU A 38 -1.28 4.23 3.41
C GLU A 38 -2.01 4.93 2.26
N ARG A 39 -3.29 4.59 2.01
CA ARG A 39 -4.11 5.26 1.01
C ARG A 39 -4.17 6.77 1.24
N ARG A 40 -4.38 7.24 2.48
CA ARG A 40 -4.35 8.67 2.81
C ARG A 40 -2.99 9.32 2.60
N ARG A 41 -1.90 8.61 2.91
CA ARG A 41 -0.53 9.11 2.69
C ARG A 41 -0.26 9.33 1.20
N TYR A 42 -0.69 8.40 0.35
CA TYR A 42 -0.49 8.47 -1.11
C TYR A 42 -1.60 9.23 -1.86
N SER A 43 -2.75 9.52 -1.26
CA SER A 43 -3.80 10.34 -1.88
C SER A 43 -3.53 11.85 -1.78
N ARG A 44 -2.56 12.27 -0.95
CA ARG A 44 -2.08 13.66 -0.89
C ARG A 44 -0.84 13.84 -1.77
N SER A 45 -0.94 13.46 -3.03
CA SER A 45 0.12 13.62 -4.01
C SER A 45 0.55 15.09 -4.12
N ARG A 46 1.84 15.34 -3.92
CA ARG A 46 2.44 16.62 -4.22
C ARG A 46 2.62 16.72 -5.73
N HIS A 47 2.58 17.94 -6.24
CA HIS A 47 2.83 18.20 -7.65
C HIS A 47 3.92 19.26 -7.81
N LEU A 48 4.71 19.15 -8.88
CA LEU A 48 5.69 20.15 -9.24
C LEU A 48 5.70 20.36 -10.76
N GLU A 49 5.91 21.60 -11.20
CA GLU A 49 5.99 21.95 -12.62
C GLU A 49 7.41 21.73 -13.13
N VAL A 50 7.58 20.86 -14.14
CA VAL A 50 8.87 20.63 -14.82
C VAL A 50 8.71 20.84 -16.31
N LYS A 51 9.34 21.89 -16.85
CA LYS A 51 9.30 22.19 -18.30
C LYS A 51 7.87 22.17 -18.84
N GLY A 52 6.95 22.84 -18.14
CA GLY A 52 5.54 22.99 -18.51
C GLY A 52 4.69 21.72 -18.42
N VAL A 53 5.09 20.77 -17.57
CA VAL A 53 4.32 19.55 -17.29
C VAL A 53 4.22 19.36 -15.79
N ARG A 54 2.99 19.22 -15.29
CA ARG A 54 2.74 18.97 -13.87
C ARG A 54 3.03 17.50 -13.51
N LEU A 55 4.05 17.28 -12.68
CA LEU A 55 4.45 15.95 -12.23
C LEU A 55 4.00 15.68 -10.80
N ALA A 56 3.34 14.55 -10.57
CA ALA A 56 3.02 14.06 -9.24
C ALA A 56 4.22 13.33 -8.62
N TYR A 57 4.41 13.47 -7.31
CA TYR A 57 5.48 12.79 -6.60
C TYR A 57 5.18 12.63 -5.10
N ASP A 58 5.83 11.66 -4.50
CA ASP A 58 5.97 11.54 -3.05
C ASP A 58 7.37 12.01 -2.63
N ASP A 59 7.45 12.67 -1.47
CA ASP A 59 8.69 13.14 -0.88
C ASP A 59 8.60 12.97 0.64
N ILE A 60 9.32 11.97 1.14
CA ILE A 60 9.16 11.46 2.50
C ILE A 60 10.52 11.36 3.20
N GLY A 61 10.59 11.95 4.39
CA GLY A 61 11.77 11.93 5.24
C GLY A 61 12.77 13.03 4.90
N VAL A 62 13.95 12.93 5.51
CA VAL A 62 15.07 13.86 5.41
C VAL A 62 16.38 13.05 5.41
N GLY A 63 17.49 13.68 5.05
CA GLY A 63 18.80 13.01 4.94
C GLY A 63 19.26 12.84 3.48
N PRO A 64 20.25 11.97 3.23
CA PRO A 64 20.69 11.66 1.87
C PRO A 64 19.52 11.16 1.02
N THR A 65 19.51 11.54 -0.26
CA THR A 65 18.32 11.36 -1.13
C THR A 65 18.42 10.10 -1.98
N ILE A 66 17.33 9.33 -2.01
CA ILE A 66 17.08 8.24 -2.95
C ILE A 66 15.93 8.64 -3.86
N LEU A 67 16.15 8.52 -5.17
CA LEU A 67 15.15 8.73 -6.21
C LEU A 67 14.70 7.38 -6.79
N PHE A 68 13.41 7.09 -6.74
CA PHE A 68 12.83 5.87 -7.28
C PHE A 68 12.21 6.13 -8.65
N ILE A 69 12.62 5.38 -9.67
CA ILE A 69 12.09 5.51 -11.03
C ILE A 69 11.33 4.24 -11.38
N HIS A 70 10.03 4.36 -11.65
CA HIS A 70 9.21 3.23 -12.05
C HIS A 70 9.44 2.84 -13.52
N GLY A 71 9.06 1.60 -13.85
CA GLY A 71 9.10 1.08 -15.22
C GLY A 71 7.85 1.38 -16.03
N PHE A 72 7.78 0.81 -17.23
CA PHE A 72 6.63 0.92 -18.13
C PHE A 72 5.33 0.40 -17.50
N MET A 73 4.21 1.10 -17.72
CA MET A 73 2.87 0.76 -17.21
C MET A 73 2.73 0.74 -15.67
N LEU A 74 3.73 1.24 -14.96
CA LEU A 74 3.71 1.39 -13.50
C LEU A 74 3.62 2.88 -13.12
N ASP A 75 3.48 3.13 -11.83
CA ASP A 75 3.51 4.46 -11.22
C ASP A 75 4.30 4.43 -9.90
N ARG A 76 4.45 5.59 -9.23
CA ARG A 76 5.23 5.72 -7.99
C ARG A 76 4.80 4.79 -6.86
N THR A 77 3.54 4.33 -6.87
CA THR A 77 3.00 3.47 -5.81
C THR A 77 3.62 2.08 -5.77
N MET A 78 4.29 1.64 -6.85
CA MET A 78 5.03 0.38 -6.85
C MET A 78 6.14 0.32 -5.77
N TRP A 79 6.63 1.49 -5.36
CA TRP A 79 7.75 1.62 -4.43
C TRP A 79 7.33 1.70 -2.96
N ARG A 80 6.04 1.53 -2.64
CA ARG A 80 5.50 1.67 -1.28
C ARG A 80 6.29 0.92 -0.22
N SER A 81 6.56 -0.35 -0.49
CA SER A 81 7.27 -1.24 0.44
C SER A 81 8.72 -0.79 0.66
N GLN A 82 9.42 -0.40 -0.41
CA GLN A 82 10.81 0.05 -0.35
C GLN A 82 10.92 1.41 0.34
N VAL A 83 10.01 2.34 0.02
CA VAL A 83 9.92 3.65 0.67
C VAL A 83 9.68 3.49 2.17
N ALA A 84 8.81 2.56 2.57
CA ALA A 84 8.58 2.26 3.99
C ALA A 84 9.82 1.66 4.68
N ALA A 85 10.56 0.78 4.02
CA ALA A 85 11.72 0.10 4.61
C ALA A 85 12.98 0.97 4.73
N LEU A 86 13.12 2.03 3.93
CA LEU A 86 14.34 2.85 3.85
C LEU A 86 14.26 4.10 4.73
N GLU A 87 14.03 3.91 6.03
CA GLU A 87 14.07 5.02 7.00
C GLU A 87 15.47 5.64 7.12
N GLY A 88 15.55 6.91 7.54
CA GLY A 88 16.81 7.68 7.60
C GLY A 88 17.26 8.32 6.28
N TRP A 89 16.57 8.03 5.18
CA TRP A 89 16.78 8.65 3.87
C TRP A 89 15.61 9.59 3.52
N ARG A 90 15.92 10.62 2.71
CA ARG A 90 14.89 11.32 1.95
C ARG A 90 14.54 10.48 0.73
N ARG A 91 13.29 10.06 0.61
CA ARG A 91 12.81 9.17 -0.46
C ARG A 91 11.87 9.94 -1.37
N ILE A 92 12.22 10.01 -2.64
CA ILE A 92 11.44 10.72 -3.65
C ILE A 92 11.01 9.71 -4.71
N ALA A 93 9.71 9.62 -4.97
CA ALA A 93 9.15 8.77 -6.00
C ALA A 93 8.19 9.59 -6.88
N PRO A 94 8.62 10.02 -8.08
CA PRO A 94 7.74 10.68 -9.04
C PRO A 94 6.95 9.68 -9.88
N ASP A 95 5.78 10.11 -10.34
CA ASP A 95 5.15 9.55 -11.53
C ASP A 95 5.82 10.17 -12.76
N LEU A 96 6.34 9.34 -13.67
CA LEU A 96 6.88 9.80 -14.95
C LEU A 96 5.76 10.42 -15.80
N ARG A 97 6.13 11.26 -16.77
CA ARG A 97 5.18 11.94 -17.67
C ARG A 97 4.19 10.93 -18.27
N GLY A 98 2.90 11.26 -18.22
CA GLY A 98 1.82 10.42 -18.72
C GLY A 98 1.51 9.16 -17.91
N HIS A 99 2.09 9.01 -16.72
CA HIS A 99 1.81 7.91 -15.80
C HIS A 99 1.22 8.43 -14.49
N GLY A 100 0.52 7.56 -13.77
CA GLY A 100 -0.07 7.88 -12.46
C GLY A 100 -0.88 9.18 -12.48
N LEU A 101 -0.49 10.12 -11.62
CA LEU A 101 -1.13 11.44 -11.51
C LEU A 101 -0.35 12.56 -12.22
N SER A 102 0.71 12.22 -12.96
CA SER A 102 1.47 13.16 -13.78
C SER A 102 0.80 13.43 -15.11
N GLU A 103 0.88 14.68 -15.57
CA GLU A 103 0.42 15.04 -16.90
C GLU A 103 1.26 14.38 -17.99
N ALA A 104 0.62 14.04 -19.10
CA ALA A 104 1.32 13.69 -20.33
C ALA A 104 1.89 14.94 -20.99
N THR A 105 3.04 14.81 -21.65
CA THR A 105 3.52 15.88 -22.54
C THR A 105 2.44 16.11 -23.60
N ARG A 106 1.92 17.33 -23.67
CA ARG A 106 1.09 17.72 -24.82
C ARG A 106 2.01 17.74 -26.04
N PHE A 107 1.67 16.96 -27.05
CA PHE A 107 2.26 17.17 -28.36
C PHE A 107 1.89 18.58 -28.80
N PRO A 108 2.84 19.36 -29.38
CA PRO A 108 2.46 20.57 -30.09
C PRO A 108 1.39 20.13 -31.09
N THR A 109 0.18 20.68 -31.00
CA THR A 109 -0.77 20.57 -32.10
C THR A 109 -0.06 21.24 -33.26
N ALA A 110 0.50 20.44 -34.18
CA ALA A 110 1.09 20.96 -35.39
C ALA A 110 0.02 21.86 -35.99
N GLY A 111 0.28 23.17 -36.01
CA GLY A 111 -0.53 24.07 -36.81
C GLY A 111 -0.49 23.49 -38.21
N VAL A 112 -1.60 22.91 -38.65
CA VAL A 112 -1.78 22.52 -40.04
C VAL A 112 -1.70 23.84 -40.79
N ARG A 113 -0.49 24.22 -41.21
CA ARG A 113 -0.29 25.26 -42.20
C ARG A 113 -0.86 24.67 -43.47
N ARG A 114 -2.13 24.97 -43.73
CA ARG A 114 -2.69 24.84 -45.07
C ARG A 114 -1.90 25.82 -45.93
N HIS A 115 -1.02 25.29 -46.77
CA HIS A 115 -0.50 25.99 -47.93
C HIS A 115 -1.56 25.95 -49.03
#